data_AF-A0AAV2PME6-F1
#
_entry.id   AF-A0AAV2PME6-F1
#
_cell.length_a   1.000
_cell.length_b   1.000
_cell.length_c   1.000
_cell.angle_alpha   90.00
_cell.angle_beta   90.00
_cell.angle_gamma   90.00
#
_symmetry.space_group_name_H-M   'P 1'
#
loop_
_entity.id
_entity.type
_entity.pdbx_description
1 polymer ?
#
loop_
_entity_poly.entity_id
_entity_poly.type
_entity_poly.pdbx_seq_one_letter_code
_entity_poly.pdbx_strand_id
1 'polypeptide(L)'
;YTQASTVLSVGGIRQQFSIAENIQLSQYGMEFLRNVPKNLAIEGQDPPPDINFNPHGYLSLASEAGVRQLQENHYLQLELGAKSQFLTAGKLKERFPWLSTEGIDAGVIGLENEGWFDPWSLLIGLKRKAINLGTEYVTGEVTGIKLRELEDNFVEGEASDAIQMLQSAQVDLPNGEKRDITFSLMVVAAGAWSGKIGDMLDIGKGSGIMSVPIPVEPRKRFVYCVHAPDGPGLDCPLVVDPSGTYFRREGLGGLYLCGCSPEENEEPDVNNLEVDYDYFDNHVWPHIARRAPAFENLKLHSSWAGYYDYNTFDQNGIIGLHPKFSNMFLATGFSGHGIQQAAGVGRAIMELILAGEYCTIDLSRLSFDRVLMDEKFLEQNIW
;
A
#
# COMPACT_ATOMS: atom_id res chain seq x y z
N TYR A 1 6.33 -3.26 -15.86
CA TYR A 1 5.85 -2.64 -14.61
C TYR A 1 5.45 -1.17 -14.77
N THR A 2 5.27 -0.64 -15.99
CA THR A 2 5.02 0.80 -16.22
C THR A 2 3.75 1.35 -15.57
N GLN A 3 2.79 0.48 -15.23
CA GLN A 3 1.54 0.86 -14.54
C GLN A 3 1.45 0.30 -13.11
N ALA A 4 2.47 -0.43 -12.64
CA ALA A 4 2.41 -1.08 -11.34
C ALA A 4 2.57 -0.06 -10.22
N SER A 5 1.64 -0.05 -9.26
CA SER A 5 1.64 0.86 -8.11
C SER A 5 2.96 0.89 -7.35
N THR A 6 3.62 -0.27 -7.22
CA THR A 6 4.92 -0.39 -6.53
C THR A 6 5.96 0.57 -7.10
N VAL A 7 6.11 0.65 -8.42
CA VAL A 7 7.21 1.44 -9.03
C VAL A 7 6.86 2.92 -9.18
N LEU A 8 5.58 3.25 -9.00
CA LEU A 8 5.05 4.61 -9.06
C LEU A 8 4.82 5.20 -7.64
N SER A 9 5.12 4.42 -6.60
CA SER A 9 5.02 4.82 -5.20
C SER A 9 6.13 5.80 -4.80
N VAL A 10 5.85 6.65 -3.81
CA VAL A 10 6.85 7.51 -3.17
C VAL A 10 7.66 6.79 -2.07
N GLY A 11 7.38 5.51 -1.81
CA GLY A 11 8.20 4.64 -0.97
C GLY A 11 8.16 4.94 0.53
N GLY A 12 7.11 5.58 1.02
CA GLY A 12 6.95 5.89 2.44
C GLY A 12 6.76 4.65 3.31
N ILE A 13 7.29 4.69 4.54
CA ILE A 13 7.03 3.71 5.59
C ILE A 13 6.79 4.42 6.92
N ARG A 14 5.72 4.04 7.61
CA ARG A 14 5.30 4.56 8.91
C ARG A 14 4.66 3.47 9.76
N GLN A 15 4.65 3.66 11.07
CA GLN A 15 3.87 2.87 12.02
C GLN A 15 2.66 3.66 12.54
N GLN A 16 2.47 4.89 12.05
CA GLN A 16 1.40 5.79 12.47
C GLN A 16 0.06 5.40 11.84
N PHE A 17 -0.58 4.39 12.43
CA PHE A 17 -1.92 3.91 12.12
C PHE A 17 -2.80 3.93 13.38
N SER A 18 -4.09 3.68 13.23
CA SER A 18 -5.07 3.53 14.33
C SER A 18 -5.57 2.09 14.49
N ILE A 19 -5.19 1.21 13.55
CA ILE A 19 -5.50 -0.22 13.56
C ILE A 19 -4.25 -1.03 13.94
N ALA A 20 -4.38 -1.89 14.95
CA ALA A 20 -3.27 -2.68 15.49
C ALA A 20 -2.58 -3.54 14.43
N GLU A 21 -3.36 -4.18 13.56
CA GLU A 21 -2.88 -5.05 12.48
C GLU A 21 -2.01 -4.28 11.49
N ASN A 22 -2.39 -3.04 11.14
CA ASN A 22 -1.60 -2.20 10.24
C ASN A 22 -0.31 -1.70 10.91
N ILE A 23 -0.34 -1.38 12.20
CA ILE A 23 0.85 -1.03 12.98
C ILE A 23 1.83 -2.22 13.00
N GLN A 24 1.33 -3.42 13.29
CA GLN A 24 2.14 -4.64 13.35
C GLN A 24 2.69 -5.04 11.98
N LEU A 25 1.89 -4.93 10.91
CA LEU A 25 2.34 -5.16 9.54
C LEU A 25 3.46 -4.19 9.14
N SER A 26 3.34 -2.91 9.48
CA SER A 26 4.39 -1.92 9.24
C SER A 26 5.65 -2.18 10.07
N GLN A 27 5.51 -2.61 11.33
CA GLN A 27 6.64 -3.00 12.17
C GLN A 27 7.40 -4.19 11.56
N TYR A 28 6.69 -5.22 11.13
CA TYR A 28 7.27 -6.37 10.43
C TYR A 28 7.94 -5.92 9.12
N GLY A 29 7.25 -5.08 8.36
CA GLY A 29 7.76 -4.47 7.13
C GLY A 29 9.09 -3.78 7.36
N MET A 30 9.18 -2.90 8.36
CA MET A 30 10.42 -2.21 8.68
C MET A 30 11.53 -3.17 9.11
N GLU A 31 11.23 -4.16 9.94
CA GLU A 31 12.23 -5.16 10.34
C GLU A 31 12.79 -5.90 9.12
N PHE A 32 11.92 -6.25 8.17
CA PHE A 32 12.36 -6.83 6.90
C PHE A 32 13.25 -5.87 6.10
N LEU A 33 12.84 -4.61 5.96
CA LEU A 33 13.56 -3.58 5.19
C LEU A 33 14.95 -3.28 5.76
N ARG A 34 15.09 -3.17 7.10
CA ARG A 34 16.39 -2.99 7.77
C ARG A 34 17.35 -4.14 7.49
N ASN A 35 16.80 -5.33 7.30
CA ASN A 35 17.55 -6.55 7.06
C ASN A 35 17.63 -6.92 5.58
N VAL A 36 17.22 -6.07 4.63
CA VAL A 36 17.30 -6.36 3.19
C VAL A 36 18.68 -6.85 2.73
N PRO A 37 19.82 -6.25 3.15
CA PRO A 37 21.14 -6.74 2.75
C PRO A 37 21.38 -8.22 3.09
N LYS A 38 20.71 -8.74 4.13
CA LYS A 38 20.75 -10.14 4.54
C LYS A 38 19.61 -10.96 3.91
N ASN A 39 18.37 -10.49 4.02
CA ASN A 39 17.16 -11.20 3.61
C ASN A 39 17.12 -11.44 2.10
N LEU A 40 17.60 -10.47 1.32
CA LEU A 40 17.61 -10.52 -0.14
C LEU A 40 18.99 -10.87 -0.73
N ALA A 41 19.97 -11.21 0.11
CA ALA A 41 21.30 -11.60 -0.36
C ALA A 41 21.23 -12.79 -1.31
N ILE A 42 22.01 -12.73 -2.39
CA ILE A 42 22.24 -13.83 -3.33
C ILE A 42 23.73 -14.17 -3.26
N GLU A 43 24.07 -15.46 -3.26
CA GLU A 43 25.45 -15.90 -3.19
C GLU A 43 26.26 -15.33 -4.37
N GLY A 44 27.41 -14.74 -4.08
CA GLY A 44 28.28 -14.08 -5.07
C GLY A 44 27.82 -12.68 -5.49
N GLN A 45 26.71 -12.14 -4.97
CA GLN A 45 26.31 -10.75 -5.22
C GLN A 45 27.10 -9.78 -4.32
N ASP A 46 27.84 -8.86 -4.93
CA ASP A 46 28.55 -7.75 -4.28
C ASP A 46 28.40 -6.47 -5.15
N PRO A 47 27.96 -5.32 -4.60
CA PRO A 47 27.50 -5.10 -3.22
C PRO A 47 26.17 -5.83 -2.89
N PRO A 48 25.87 -6.03 -1.60
CA PRO A 48 24.58 -6.58 -1.19
C PRO A 48 23.42 -5.68 -1.65
N PRO A 49 22.18 -6.21 -1.74
CA PRO A 49 21.01 -5.40 -2.06
C PRO A 49 20.85 -4.22 -1.10
N ASP A 50 20.61 -3.03 -1.66
CA ASP A 50 20.33 -1.81 -0.92
C ASP A 50 19.06 -1.17 -1.49
N ILE A 51 18.19 -0.72 -0.61
CA ILE A 51 16.92 -0.04 -0.94
C ILE A 51 17.04 1.48 -0.78
N ASN A 52 18.21 2.01 -0.47
CA ASN A 52 18.44 3.44 -0.23
C ASN A 52 17.47 3.98 0.84
N PHE A 53 17.39 3.30 1.99
CA PHE A 53 16.50 3.72 3.07
C PHE A 53 16.95 5.05 3.69
N ASN A 54 16.00 5.96 3.84
CA ASN A 54 16.16 7.29 4.42
C ASN A 54 15.39 7.35 5.75
N PRO A 55 16.07 7.24 6.90
CA PRO A 55 15.44 7.12 8.23
C PRO A 55 15.10 8.49 8.84
N HIS A 56 14.49 9.38 8.08
CA HIS A 56 14.18 10.75 8.52
C HIS A 56 12.79 10.89 9.16
N GLY A 57 12.08 9.78 9.38
CA GLY A 57 10.81 9.75 10.08
C GLY A 57 9.62 10.22 9.25
N TYR A 58 8.45 10.13 9.87
CA TYR A 58 7.15 10.56 9.35
C TYR A 58 6.53 11.54 10.35
N LEU A 59 6.13 12.73 9.91
CA LEU A 59 5.51 13.77 10.73
C LEU A 59 4.06 13.96 10.30
N SER A 60 3.13 13.42 11.08
CA SER A 60 1.69 13.66 10.89
C SER A 60 1.28 14.87 11.71
N LEU A 61 0.73 15.89 11.05
CA LEU A 61 0.25 17.11 11.70
C LEU A 61 -1.26 17.04 11.95
N ALA A 62 -1.74 17.79 12.94
CA ALA A 62 -3.16 17.94 13.25
C ALA A 62 -3.52 19.40 13.55
N SER A 63 -4.65 19.83 13.01
CA SER A 63 -5.39 21.00 13.50
C SER A 63 -6.13 20.64 14.80
N GLU A 64 -6.70 21.63 15.48
CA GLU A 64 -7.50 21.48 16.70
C GLU A 64 -8.45 20.28 16.66
N ALA A 65 -9.20 20.15 15.56
CA ALA A 65 -10.18 19.10 15.36
C ALA A 65 -9.57 17.69 15.34
N GLY A 66 -8.33 17.55 14.87
CA GLY A 66 -7.62 16.27 14.75
C GLY A 66 -6.80 15.87 15.98
N VAL A 67 -6.55 16.80 16.91
CA VAL A 67 -5.61 16.57 18.04
C VAL A 67 -6.00 15.37 18.89
N ARG A 68 -7.29 15.26 19.25
CA ARG A 68 -7.77 14.17 20.11
C ARG A 68 -7.51 12.80 19.47
N GLN A 69 -7.91 12.63 18.22
CA GLN A 69 -7.69 11.38 17.51
C GLN A 69 -6.20 11.09 17.30
N LEU A 70 -5.40 12.12 17.00
CA LEU A 70 -3.94 11.98 16.87
C LEU A 70 -3.31 11.47 18.18
N GLN A 71 -3.80 11.94 19.33
CA GLN A 71 -3.37 11.46 20.66
C GLN A 71 -3.79 10.01 20.90
N GLU A 72 -5.04 9.66 20.63
CA GLU A 72 -5.56 8.29 20.79
C GLU A 72 -4.76 7.30 19.92
N ASN A 73 -4.50 7.64 18.65
CA ASN A 73 -3.67 6.85 17.75
C ASN A 73 -2.23 6.73 18.29
N HIS A 74 -1.64 7.84 18.75
CA HIS A 74 -0.28 7.84 19.30
C HIS A 74 -0.16 6.92 20.52
N TYR A 75 -1.16 6.89 21.41
CA TYR A 75 -1.14 5.99 22.56
C TYR A 75 -1.15 4.52 22.15
N LEU A 76 -2.03 4.13 21.23
CA LEU A 76 -2.04 2.76 20.70
C LEU A 76 -0.70 2.38 20.07
N GLN A 77 -0.11 3.28 19.28
CA GLN A 77 1.20 3.06 18.65
C GLN A 77 2.30 2.82 19.71
N LEU A 78 2.31 3.60 20.79
CA LEU A 78 3.25 3.41 21.89
C LEU A 78 3.03 2.09 22.63
N GLU A 79 1.77 1.71 22.88
CA GLU A 79 1.42 0.42 23.50
C GLU A 79 1.92 -0.77 22.67
N LEU A 80 1.85 -0.66 21.35
CA LEU A 80 2.39 -1.65 20.41
C LEU A 80 3.90 -1.50 20.14
N GLY A 81 4.58 -0.59 20.85
CA GLY A 81 6.03 -0.48 20.86
C GLY A 81 6.65 0.45 19.82
N ALA A 82 5.84 1.18 19.03
CA ALA A 82 6.36 2.19 18.10
C ALA A 82 7.13 3.29 18.85
N LYS A 83 8.16 3.83 18.22
CA LYS A 83 8.97 4.93 18.77
C LYS A 83 8.58 6.22 18.09
N SER A 84 7.61 6.93 18.67
CA SER A 84 7.15 8.21 18.17
C SER A 84 7.03 9.24 19.30
N GLN A 85 6.90 10.50 18.94
CA GLN A 85 6.80 11.61 19.89
C GLN A 85 5.68 12.56 19.49
N PHE A 86 4.76 12.79 20.41
CA PHE A 86 3.77 13.86 20.31
C PHE A 86 4.39 15.23 20.63
N LEU A 87 4.15 16.20 19.76
CA LEU A 87 4.68 17.56 19.84
C LEU A 87 3.53 18.57 19.72
N THR A 88 3.52 19.56 20.61
CA THR A 88 2.65 20.73 20.46
C THR A 88 3.18 21.64 19.36
N ALA A 89 2.34 22.55 18.84
CA ALA A 89 2.74 23.58 17.88
C ALA A 89 4.06 24.30 18.26
N GLY A 90 4.19 24.72 19.53
CA GLY A 90 5.42 25.37 20.01
C GLY A 90 6.67 24.48 19.90
N LYS A 91 6.56 23.20 20.28
CA LYS A 91 7.68 22.24 20.16
C LYS A 91 7.98 21.86 18.71
N LEU A 92 6.96 21.82 17.84
CA LEU A 92 7.15 21.65 16.40
C LEU A 92 7.99 22.79 15.83
N LYS A 93 7.67 24.04 16.19
CA LYS A 93 8.41 25.22 15.72
C LYS A 93 9.84 25.27 16.23
N GLU A 94 10.07 24.85 17.48
CA GLU A 94 11.41 24.71 18.06
C GLU A 94 12.24 23.67 17.30
N ARG A 95 11.67 22.48 17.07
CA ARG A 95 12.37 21.37 16.41
C ARG A 95 12.56 21.59 14.92
N PHE A 96 11.58 22.18 14.24
CA PHE A 96 11.58 22.45 12.81
C PHE A 96 11.34 23.94 12.56
N PRO A 97 12.38 24.80 12.67
CA PRO A 97 12.22 26.24 12.51
C PRO A 97 11.63 26.66 11.15
N TRP A 98 11.86 25.85 10.11
CA TRP A 98 11.31 26.04 8.76
C TRP A 98 9.80 25.77 8.67
N LEU A 99 9.22 25.02 9.61
CA LEU A 99 7.81 24.63 9.58
C LEU A 99 6.93 25.79 10.08
N SER A 100 5.90 26.14 9.33
CA SER A 100 4.81 27.01 9.76
C SER A 100 3.75 26.19 10.50
N THR A 101 3.46 26.59 11.72
CA THR A 101 2.43 25.96 12.57
C THR A 101 1.11 26.71 12.53
N GLU A 102 0.88 27.56 11.53
CA GLU A 102 -0.41 28.24 11.35
C GLU A 102 -1.54 27.22 11.15
N GLY A 103 -2.55 27.22 12.02
CA GLY A 103 -3.65 26.25 11.98
C GLY A 103 -3.24 24.81 12.33
N ILE A 104 -2.07 24.61 12.95
CA ILE A 104 -1.60 23.33 13.47
C ILE A 104 -1.46 23.44 14.99
N ASP A 105 -2.09 22.53 15.72
CA ASP A 105 -2.05 22.50 17.18
C ASP A 105 -1.12 21.41 17.72
N ALA A 106 -0.94 20.33 16.95
CA ALA A 106 -0.05 19.24 17.32
C ALA A 106 0.50 18.48 16.11
N GLY A 107 1.49 17.63 16.37
CA GLY A 107 1.98 16.64 15.43
C GLY A 107 2.63 15.46 16.13
N VAL A 108 2.70 14.32 15.44
CA VAL A 108 3.41 13.12 15.89
C VAL A 108 4.54 12.83 14.90
N ILE A 109 5.76 12.72 15.41
CA ILE A 109 6.94 12.36 14.63
C ILE A 109 7.42 10.96 15.01
N GLY A 110 7.63 10.10 14.02
CA GLY A 110 8.36 8.85 14.20
C GLY A 110 9.85 9.08 14.41
N LEU A 111 10.39 8.50 15.47
CA LEU A 111 11.81 8.64 15.85
C LEU A 111 12.66 7.48 15.33
N GLU A 112 12.07 6.31 15.17
CA GLU A 112 12.72 5.12 14.61
C GLU A 112 11.77 4.40 13.66
N ASN A 113 12.32 3.60 12.75
CA ASN A 113 11.56 2.68 11.93
C ASN A 113 10.51 3.35 11.02
N GLU A 114 10.74 4.61 10.65
CA GLU A 114 9.90 5.39 9.73
C GLU A 114 10.77 6.22 8.79
N GLY A 115 10.22 6.55 7.62
CA GLY A 115 10.92 7.31 6.58
C GLY A 115 10.48 6.90 5.19
N TRP A 116 11.44 6.74 4.27
CA TRP A 116 11.17 6.28 2.91
C TRP A 116 12.35 5.49 2.33
N PHE A 117 12.10 4.71 1.28
CA PHE A 117 13.09 3.94 0.55
C PHE A 117 12.77 3.94 -0.95
N ASP A 118 13.64 3.37 -1.78
CA ASP A 118 13.38 3.16 -3.21
C ASP A 118 12.54 1.89 -3.45
N PRO A 119 11.27 2.02 -3.89
CA PRO A 119 10.39 0.90 -4.19
C PRO A 119 10.91 -0.03 -5.28
N TRP A 120 11.61 0.53 -6.28
CA TRP A 120 12.12 -0.25 -7.40
C TRP A 120 13.20 -1.22 -6.94
N SER A 121 14.14 -0.74 -6.12
CA SER A 121 15.19 -1.58 -5.55
C SER A 121 14.63 -2.73 -4.71
N LEU A 122 13.58 -2.48 -3.91
CA LEU A 122 12.90 -3.55 -3.16
C LEU A 122 12.27 -4.60 -4.09
N LEU A 123 11.49 -4.16 -5.08
CA LEU A 123 10.83 -5.05 -6.04
C LEU A 123 11.83 -5.93 -6.78
N ILE A 124 12.91 -5.34 -7.28
CA ILE A 124 13.95 -6.06 -8.02
C ILE A 124 14.72 -7.01 -7.09
N GLY A 125 15.02 -6.59 -5.87
CA GLY A 125 15.63 -7.45 -4.86
C GLY A 125 14.79 -8.69 -4.56
N LEU A 126 13.49 -8.51 -4.29
CA LEU A 126 12.53 -9.59 -4.06
C LEU A 126 12.46 -10.53 -5.26
N LYS A 127 12.29 -9.99 -6.47
CA LYS A 127 12.21 -10.79 -7.70
C LYS A 127 13.47 -11.62 -7.92
N ARG A 128 14.66 -11.00 -7.82
CA ARG A 128 15.93 -11.72 -8.00
C ARG A 128 16.11 -12.81 -6.96
N LYS A 129 15.78 -12.52 -5.70
CA LYS A 129 15.87 -13.50 -4.60
C LYS A 129 14.92 -14.68 -4.85
N ALA A 130 13.68 -14.42 -5.24
CA ALA A 130 12.70 -15.45 -5.55
C ALA A 130 13.16 -16.35 -6.72
N ILE A 131 13.68 -15.77 -7.80
CA ILE A 131 14.26 -16.51 -8.94
C ILE A 131 15.44 -17.38 -8.48
N ASN A 132 16.35 -16.83 -7.68
CA ASN A 132 17.49 -17.57 -7.14
C ASN A 132 17.05 -18.76 -6.25
N LEU A 133 15.88 -18.66 -5.62
CA LEU A 133 15.28 -19.74 -4.82
C LEU A 133 14.45 -20.73 -5.67
N GLY A 134 14.43 -20.58 -7.00
CA GLY A 134 13.76 -21.51 -7.92
C GLY A 134 12.37 -21.07 -8.38
N THR A 135 11.96 -19.82 -8.12
CA THR A 135 10.66 -19.31 -8.61
C THR A 135 10.72 -19.05 -10.12
N GLU A 136 9.76 -19.60 -10.87
CA GLU A 136 9.56 -19.25 -12.27
C GLU A 136 8.73 -17.96 -12.40
N TYR A 137 9.18 -17.04 -13.26
CA TYR A 137 8.46 -15.81 -13.60
C TYR A 137 7.94 -15.87 -15.03
N VAL A 138 6.63 -15.76 -15.19
CA VAL A 138 5.97 -15.62 -16.50
C VAL A 138 5.52 -14.17 -16.65
N THR A 139 5.87 -13.55 -17.78
CA THR A 139 5.35 -12.24 -18.16
C THR A 139 4.20 -12.44 -19.14
N GLY A 140 3.00 -12.03 -18.75
CA GLY A 140 1.78 -12.15 -19.55
C GLY A 140 0.58 -11.60 -18.79
N GLU A 141 -0.58 -11.59 -19.44
CA GLU A 141 -1.85 -11.15 -18.88
C GLU A 141 -2.74 -12.35 -18.60
N VAL A 142 -3.26 -12.47 -17.38
CA VAL A 142 -4.27 -13.49 -17.08
C VAL A 142 -5.59 -13.04 -17.71
N THR A 143 -6.16 -13.87 -18.58
CA THR A 143 -7.39 -13.54 -19.34
C THR A 143 -8.57 -14.44 -19.01
N GLY A 144 -8.34 -15.51 -18.25
CA GLY A 144 -9.40 -16.39 -17.76
C GLY A 144 -8.90 -17.38 -16.72
N ILE A 145 -9.82 -17.88 -15.89
CA ILE A 145 -9.54 -18.86 -14.85
C ILE A 145 -10.56 -20.00 -14.97
N LYS A 146 -10.08 -21.24 -14.94
CA LYS A 146 -10.93 -22.44 -15.08
C LYS A 146 -11.12 -23.11 -13.73
N LEU A 147 -12.37 -23.48 -13.44
CA LEU A 147 -12.74 -24.32 -12.32
C LEU A 147 -12.29 -25.76 -12.58
N ARG A 148 -11.99 -26.48 -11.50
CA ARG A 148 -11.78 -27.92 -11.53
C ARG A 148 -13.14 -28.58 -11.72
N GLU A 149 -13.27 -29.41 -12.74
CA GLU A 149 -14.44 -30.29 -12.89
C GLU A 149 -14.46 -31.28 -11.71
N LEU A 150 -15.57 -31.29 -10.97
CA LEU A 150 -15.86 -32.32 -9.98
C LEU A 150 -16.64 -33.43 -10.70
N GLU A 151 -16.22 -34.69 -10.57
CA GLU A 151 -17.01 -35.81 -11.08
C GLU A 151 -18.38 -35.82 -10.37
N ASP A 152 -19.45 -35.80 -11.16
CA ASP A 152 -20.85 -35.70 -10.76
C ASP A 152 -21.20 -36.67 -9.61
N ASN A 153 -21.18 -36.16 -8.37
CA ASN A 153 -21.76 -36.85 -7.20
C ASN A 153 -22.57 -35.89 -6.32
N PHE A 154 -22.96 -34.72 -6.83
CA PHE A 154 -23.86 -33.83 -6.11
C PHE A 154 -25.32 -34.11 -6.49
N VAL A 155 -26.12 -34.39 -5.46
CA VAL A 155 -27.58 -34.54 -5.54
C VAL A 155 -28.16 -33.22 -6.05
N GLU A 156 -29.01 -33.27 -7.08
CA GLU A 156 -29.77 -32.12 -7.57
C GLU A 156 -30.55 -31.48 -6.40
N GLY A 157 -30.17 -30.26 -5.99
CA GLY A 157 -30.96 -29.44 -5.06
C GLY A 157 -30.21 -28.58 -4.04
N GLU A 158 -28.92 -28.82 -3.76
CA GLU A 158 -28.18 -28.09 -2.68
C GLU A 158 -27.01 -27.20 -3.16
N ALA A 159 -26.85 -27.00 -4.48
CA ALA A 159 -25.56 -26.59 -5.06
C ALA A 159 -25.29 -25.08 -5.26
N SER A 160 -25.93 -24.14 -4.53
CA SER A 160 -25.53 -22.72 -4.65
C SER A 160 -24.27 -22.38 -3.83
N ASP A 161 -24.09 -23.04 -2.68
CA ASP A 161 -23.03 -22.68 -1.71
C ASP A 161 -21.88 -23.69 -1.62
N ALA A 162 -21.85 -24.71 -2.48
CA ALA A 162 -20.75 -25.67 -2.50
C ALA A 162 -19.39 -24.97 -2.73
N ILE A 163 -18.38 -25.34 -1.94
CA ILE A 163 -17.00 -24.87 -2.09
C ILE A 163 -16.46 -25.37 -3.43
N GLN A 164 -15.82 -24.49 -4.18
CA GLN A 164 -15.25 -24.76 -5.49
C GLN A 164 -13.71 -24.79 -5.44
N MET A 165 -13.10 -25.38 -6.47
CA MET A 165 -11.65 -25.38 -6.66
C MET A 165 -11.30 -24.82 -8.03
N LEU A 166 -10.26 -23.99 -8.07
CA LEU A 166 -9.65 -23.50 -9.30
C LEU A 166 -8.62 -24.52 -9.82
N GLN A 167 -8.44 -24.63 -11.13
CA GLN A 167 -7.52 -25.61 -11.74
C GLN A 167 -6.41 -24.96 -12.57
N SER A 168 -6.74 -23.93 -13.36
CA SER A 168 -5.78 -23.31 -14.26
C SER A 168 -6.14 -21.86 -14.60
N ALA A 169 -5.14 -21.11 -15.03
CA ALA A 169 -5.28 -19.77 -15.57
C ALA A 169 -4.82 -19.75 -17.03
N GLN A 170 -5.61 -19.11 -17.89
CA GLN A 170 -5.19 -18.75 -19.24
C GLN A 170 -4.39 -17.46 -19.19
N VAL A 171 -3.19 -17.48 -19.78
CA VAL A 171 -2.27 -16.35 -19.82
C VAL A 171 -1.95 -16.00 -21.27
N ASP A 172 -2.26 -14.77 -21.68
CA ASP A 172 -1.88 -14.21 -22.96
C ASP A 172 -0.45 -13.64 -22.84
N LEU A 173 0.46 -14.15 -23.67
CA LEU A 173 1.88 -13.80 -23.65
C LEU A 173 2.18 -12.62 -24.59
N PRO A 174 3.26 -11.85 -24.37
CA PRO A 174 3.61 -10.69 -25.20
C PRO A 174 3.86 -11.01 -26.68
N ASN A 175 4.15 -12.27 -27.02
CA ASN A 175 4.33 -12.74 -28.39
C ASN A 175 3.00 -13.12 -29.09
N GLY A 176 1.86 -12.94 -28.42
CA GLY A 176 0.53 -13.30 -28.92
C GLY A 176 0.12 -14.76 -28.69
N GLU A 177 1.00 -15.58 -28.11
CA GLU A 177 0.66 -16.96 -27.73
C GLU A 177 -0.21 -16.98 -26.46
N LYS A 178 -1.07 -18.00 -26.35
CA LYS A 178 -1.83 -18.27 -25.13
C LYS A 178 -1.26 -19.49 -24.44
N ARG A 179 -1.09 -19.42 -23.13
CA ARG A 179 -0.60 -20.51 -22.29
C ARG A 179 -1.60 -20.80 -21.18
N ASP A 180 -2.01 -22.05 -21.05
CA ASP A 180 -2.72 -22.53 -19.86
C ASP A 180 -1.70 -22.93 -18.79
N ILE A 181 -1.79 -22.31 -17.60
CA ILE A 181 -0.97 -22.63 -16.43
C ILE A 181 -1.84 -23.36 -15.42
N THR A 182 -1.57 -24.65 -15.19
CA THR A 182 -2.23 -25.44 -14.15
C THR A 182 -1.58 -25.19 -12.80
N PHE A 183 -2.38 -25.09 -11.75
CA PHE A 183 -1.90 -24.85 -10.40
C PHE A 183 -2.76 -25.57 -9.35
N SER A 184 -2.17 -25.79 -8.17
CA SER A 184 -2.90 -26.30 -7.01
C SER A 184 -3.48 -25.18 -6.15
N LEU A 185 -2.78 -24.05 -6.07
CA LEU A 185 -3.12 -22.87 -5.26
C LEU A 185 -2.96 -21.61 -6.12
N MET A 186 -3.81 -20.61 -5.88
CA MET A 186 -3.73 -19.28 -6.49
C MET A 186 -3.72 -18.21 -5.41
N VAL A 187 -2.85 -17.20 -5.56
CA VAL A 187 -2.84 -16.00 -4.72
C VAL A 187 -3.11 -14.79 -5.61
N VAL A 188 -4.19 -14.07 -5.35
CA VAL A 188 -4.52 -12.81 -6.02
C VAL A 188 -3.77 -11.67 -5.34
N ALA A 189 -2.64 -11.30 -5.95
CA ALA A 189 -1.83 -10.13 -5.60
C ALA A 189 -1.78 -9.14 -6.78
N ALA A 190 -2.93 -8.91 -7.42
CA ALA A 190 -3.06 -8.17 -8.67
C ALA A 190 -3.25 -6.66 -8.49
N GLY A 191 -3.01 -6.11 -7.29
CA GLY A 191 -3.17 -4.69 -6.98
C GLY A 191 -4.50 -4.14 -7.49
N ALA A 192 -4.45 -3.02 -8.21
CA ALA A 192 -5.62 -2.31 -8.72
C ALA A 192 -6.49 -3.13 -9.69
N TRP A 193 -5.99 -4.25 -10.19
CA TRP A 193 -6.70 -5.15 -11.10
C TRP A 193 -7.34 -6.36 -10.40
N SER A 194 -7.30 -6.42 -9.07
CA SER A 194 -7.83 -7.58 -8.33
C SER A 194 -9.34 -7.74 -8.47
N GLY A 195 -10.11 -6.65 -8.59
CA GLY A 195 -11.53 -6.70 -8.93
C GLY A 195 -11.78 -7.41 -10.27
N LYS A 196 -10.92 -7.18 -11.28
CA LYS A 196 -11.03 -7.85 -12.59
C LYS A 196 -10.77 -9.36 -12.51
N ILE A 197 -9.89 -9.81 -11.60
CA ILE A 197 -9.71 -11.23 -11.34
C ILE A 197 -10.98 -11.82 -10.72
N GLY A 198 -11.64 -11.08 -9.82
CA GLY A 198 -12.95 -11.43 -9.29
C GLY A 198 -14.02 -11.55 -10.38
N ASP A 199 -14.03 -10.61 -11.33
CA ASP A 199 -14.93 -10.61 -12.48
C ASP A 199 -14.78 -11.85 -13.37
N MET A 200 -13.55 -12.34 -13.58
CA MET A 200 -13.27 -13.56 -14.35
C MET A 200 -13.84 -14.83 -13.70
N LEU A 201 -14.17 -14.76 -12.41
CA LEU A 201 -14.72 -15.84 -11.60
C LEU A 201 -16.19 -15.60 -11.22
N ASP A 202 -16.82 -14.55 -11.78
CA ASP A 202 -18.18 -14.11 -11.46
C ASP A 202 -18.40 -13.78 -9.96
N ILE A 203 -17.34 -13.45 -9.22
CA ILE A 203 -17.44 -12.94 -7.84
C ILE A 203 -18.13 -11.56 -7.89
N GLY A 204 -19.22 -11.40 -7.14
CA GLY A 204 -20.08 -10.21 -7.15
C GLY A 204 -21.24 -10.27 -8.14
N LYS A 205 -21.36 -11.34 -8.95
CA LYS A 205 -22.43 -11.53 -9.95
C LYS A 205 -23.36 -12.70 -9.63
N GLY A 206 -23.02 -13.50 -8.62
CA GLY A 206 -23.78 -14.68 -8.20
C GLY A 206 -24.70 -14.43 -7.00
N SER A 207 -25.13 -15.51 -6.36
CA SER A 207 -25.86 -15.51 -5.09
C SER A 207 -24.97 -15.93 -3.92
N GLY A 208 -25.42 -15.71 -2.68
CA GLY A 208 -24.71 -16.15 -1.47
C GLY A 208 -23.32 -15.52 -1.38
N ILE A 209 -22.29 -16.34 -1.12
CA ILE A 209 -20.88 -15.90 -1.04
C ILE A 209 -20.43 -15.16 -2.31
N MET A 210 -20.99 -15.51 -3.47
CA MET A 210 -20.64 -14.92 -4.76
C MET A 210 -21.39 -13.62 -5.09
N SER A 211 -22.22 -13.11 -4.18
CA SER A 211 -22.99 -11.87 -4.39
C SER A 211 -22.19 -10.59 -4.08
N VAL A 212 -21.09 -10.71 -3.36
CA VAL A 212 -20.24 -9.58 -2.96
C VAL A 212 -18.96 -9.58 -3.80
N PRO A 213 -18.65 -8.49 -4.54
CA PRO A 213 -17.44 -8.42 -5.35
C PRO A 213 -16.19 -8.34 -4.49
N ILE A 214 -15.01 -8.58 -5.08
CA ILE A 214 -13.75 -8.13 -4.49
C ILE A 214 -13.73 -6.59 -4.63
N PRO A 215 -13.84 -5.81 -3.55
CA PRO A 215 -14.14 -4.37 -3.60
C PRO A 215 -12.90 -3.51 -3.92
N VAL A 216 -12.03 -3.98 -4.82
CA VAL A 216 -10.76 -3.33 -5.15
C VAL A 216 -10.77 -2.78 -6.57
N GLU A 217 -10.51 -1.48 -6.69
CA GLU A 217 -10.48 -0.77 -7.97
C GLU A 217 -9.25 0.17 -8.07
N PRO A 218 -8.84 0.57 -9.29
CA PRO A 218 -7.83 1.60 -9.44
C PRO A 218 -8.37 2.96 -8.95
N ARG A 219 -7.58 3.67 -8.15
CA ARG A 219 -7.75 5.11 -7.93
C ARG A 219 -6.48 5.84 -8.31
N LYS A 220 -6.57 6.80 -9.24
CA LYS A 220 -5.39 7.49 -9.78
C LYS A 220 -4.91 8.56 -8.80
N ARG A 221 -3.60 8.58 -8.53
CA ARG A 221 -2.92 9.50 -7.62
C ARG A 221 -1.78 10.18 -8.34
N PHE A 222 -1.62 11.48 -8.11
CA PHE A 222 -0.58 12.30 -8.73
C PHE A 222 0.58 12.51 -7.78
N VAL A 223 1.79 12.44 -8.32
CA VAL A 223 3.01 12.78 -7.60
C VAL A 223 3.75 13.85 -8.40
N TYR A 224 4.17 14.89 -7.67
CA TYR A 224 4.91 16.00 -8.23
C TYR A 224 6.28 16.07 -7.56
N CYS A 225 7.32 16.22 -8.37
CA CYS A 225 8.67 16.52 -7.93
C CYS A 225 8.93 18.01 -8.17
N VAL A 226 9.23 18.73 -7.10
CA VAL A 226 9.50 20.17 -7.13
C VAL A 226 10.93 20.45 -6.70
N HIS A 227 11.53 21.48 -7.29
CA HIS A 227 12.84 21.99 -6.92
C HIS A 227 12.67 23.27 -6.08
N ALA A 228 13.18 23.23 -4.86
CA ALA A 228 13.18 24.33 -3.90
C ALA A 228 14.54 24.33 -3.17
N PRO A 229 15.57 25.01 -3.70
CA PRO A 229 16.93 24.95 -3.16
C PRO A 229 17.06 25.52 -1.73
N ASP A 230 16.18 26.43 -1.35
CA ASP A 230 16.09 27.02 0.00
C ASP A 230 15.10 26.27 0.91
N GLY A 231 14.62 25.10 0.48
CA GLY A 231 13.66 24.28 1.22
C GLY A 231 14.22 23.61 2.48
N PRO A 232 13.37 22.87 3.21
CA PRO A 232 13.78 22.14 4.42
C PRO A 232 14.99 21.23 4.23
N GLY A 233 15.91 21.24 5.20
CA GLY A 233 17.19 20.53 5.14
C GLY A 233 17.12 19.02 5.41
N LEU A 234 18.27 18.40 5.73
CA LEU A 234 18.39 16.95 5.97
C LEU A 234 17.48 16.43 7.09
N ASP A 235 17.08 17.30 8.03
CA ASP A 235 16.21 16.99 9.14
C ASP A 235 14.72 16.94 8.78
N CYS A 236 14.36 17.24 7.52
CA CYS A 236 12.98 17.19 7.05
C CYS A 236 12.45 15.74 7.03
N PRO A 237 11.43 15.41 7.83
CA PRO A 237 10.73 14.14 7.72
C PRO A 237 9.84 14.11 6.46
N LEU A 238 9.18 12.97 6.21
CA LEU A 238 7.99 13.01 5.37
C LEU A 238 6.87 13.66 6.16
N VAL A 239 6.38 14.81 5.73
CA VAL A 239 5.35 15.60 6.41
C VAL A 239 4.00 15.34 5.79
N VAL A 240 2.96 15.17 6.61
CA VAL A 240 1.56 15.10 6.21
C VAL A 240 0.77 16.23 6.88
N ASP A 241 0.19 17.12 6.07
CA ASP A 241 -0.72 18.18 6.50
C ASP A 241 -2.13 17.62 6.78
N PRO A 242 -2.95 18.22 7.67
CA PRO A 242 -4.34 17.81 7.85
C PRO A 242 -5.22 17.95 6.60
N SER A 243 -4.75 18.63 5.55
CA SER A 243 -5.39 18.61 4.22
C SER A 243 -5.21 17.29 3.47
N GLY A 244 -4.40 16.35 3.97
CA GLY A 244 -3.98 15.16 3.26
C GLY A 244 -2.83 15.40 2.27
N THR A 245 -2.33 16.63 2.16
CA THR A 245 -1.14 16.93 1.35
C THR A 245 0.12 16.48 2.07
N TYR A 246 1.03 15.81 1.35
CA TYR A 246 2.32 15.41 1.89
C TYR A 246 3.49 15.99 1.11
N PHE A 247 4.66 16.03 1.76
CA PHE A 247 5.92 16.18 1.05
C PHE A 247 7.08 15.47 1.78
N ARG A 248 8.10 15.07 1.01
CA ARG A 248 9.40 14.62 1.51
C ARG A 248 10.52 15.05 0.59
N ARG A 249 11.74 15.03 1.09
CA ARG A 249 12.95 15.24 0.28
C ARG A 249 13.17 14.11 -0.71
N GLU A 250 13.77 14.46 -1.85
CA GLU A 250 14.28 13.55 -2.87
C GLU A 250 15.76 13.86 -3.15
N GLY A 251 16.65 12.98 -2.69
CA GLY A 251 18.09 13.21 -2.77
C GLY A 251 18.57 14.44 -1.99
N LEU A 252 19.70 15.03 -2.41
CA LEU A 252 20.36 16.15 -1.74
C LEU A 252 20.26 17.48 -2.51
N GLY A 253 19.70 17.47 -3.72
CA GLY A 253 19.71 18.61 -4.65
C GLY A 253 18.54 19.58 -4.50
N GLY A 254 17.94 19.70 -3.32
CA GLY A 254 16.78 20.57 -3.10
C GLY A 254 15.52 20.12 -3.83
N LEU A 255 15.39 18.83 -4.15
CA LEU A 255 14.18 18.24 -4.73
C LEU A 255 13.26 17.69 -3.63
N TYR A 256 11.96 17.78 -3.84
CA TYR A 256 10.94 17.27 -2.95
C TYR A 256 9.84 16.57 -3.74
N LEU A 257 9.40 15.40 -3.27
CA LEU A 257 8.19 14.77 -3.75
C LEU A 257 7.02 15.25 -2.91
N CYS A 258 5.90 15.55 -3.56
CA CYS A 258 4.66 15.96 -2.91
C CYS A 258 3.45 15.45 -3.69
N GLY A 259 2.30 15.43 -3.01
CA GLY A 259 1.04 14.99 -3.58
C GLY A 259 -0.08 15.13 -2.56
N CYS A 260 -1.30 14.88 -3.03
CA CYS A 260 -2.51 14.87 -2.22
C CYS A 260 -3.51 13.93 -2.90
N SER A 261 -4.17 13.07 -2.13
CA SER A 261 -5.25 12.24 -2.68
C SER A 261 -6.47 13.12 -2.98
N PRO A 262 -7.08 13.01 -4.18
CA PRO A 262 -8.35 13.67 -4.47
C PRO A 262 -9.46 13.21 -3.51
N GLU A 263 -10.44 14.10 -3.26
CA GLU A 263 -11.65 13.74 -2.55
C GLU A 263 -12.51 12.76 -3.38
N GLU A 264 -13.38 11.99 -2.72
CA GLU A 264 -14.18 10.93 -3.37
C GLU A 264 -15.00 11.42 -4.58
N ASN A 265 -15.51 12.66 -4.52
CA ASN A 265 -16.29 13.30 -5.59
C ASN A 265 -15.44 13.97 -6.68
N GLU A 266 -14.12 13.98 -6.53
CA GLU A 266 -13.14 14.60 -7.44
C GLU A 266 -12.21 13.56 -8.09
N GLU A 267 -12.57 12.28 -7.99
CA GLU A 267 -11.71 11.18 -8.41
C GLU A 267 -11.49 11.18 -9.93
N PRO A 268 -10.23 11.22 -10.39
CA PRO A 268 -9.93 11.44 -11.79
C PRO A 268 -10.06 10.17 -12.62
N ASP A 269 -10.21 10.33 -13.95
CA ASP A 269 -10.32 9.19 -14.88
C ASP A 269 -9.11 8.24 -14.78
N VAL A 270 -9.39 6.94 -14.68
CA VAL A 270 -8.43 5.85 -14.52
C VAL A 270 -8.07 5.16 -15.84
N ASN A 271 -8.55 5.66 -16.98
CA ASN A 271 -8.22 5.12 -18.30
C ASN A 271 -6.77 5.38 -18.74
N ASN A 272 -6.09 6.35 -18.11
CA ASN A 272 -4.70 6.69 -18.39
C ASN A 272 -3.95 7.14 -17.12
N LEU A 273 -2.64 7.31 -17.24
CA LEU A 273 -1.77 7.84 -16.18
C LEU A 273 -1.29 9.27 -16.50
N GLU A 274 -2.12 10.07 -17.18
CA GLU A 274 -1.85 11.49 -17.38
C GLU A 274 -1.99 12.24 -16.05
N VAL A 275 -1.08 13.19 -15.83
CA VAL A 275 -1.02 14.03 -14.64
C VAL A 275 -1.86 15.28 -14.86
N ASP A 276 -2.68 15.62 -13.87
CA ASP A 276 -3.37 16.89 -13.78
C ASP A 276 -2.45 17.95 -13.15
N TYR A 277 -2.10 19.01 -13.88
CA TYR A 277 -1.25 20.08 -13.36
C TYR A 277 -2.06 21.17 -12.64
N ASP A 278 -3.33 21.35 -12.99
CA ASP A 278 -4.20 22.29 -12.29
C ASP A 278 -4.49 21.79 -10.87
N TYR A 279 -4.55 20.46 -10.68
CA TYR A 279 -4.64 19.85 -9.35
C TYR A 279 -3.44 20.22 -8.46
N PHE A 280 -2.22 20.27 -9.03
CA PHE A 280 -1.04 20.71 -8.28
C PHE A 280 -1.17 22.16 -7.82
N ASP A 281 -1.52 23.06 -8.75
CA ASP A 281 -1.60 24.50 -8.48
C ASP A 281 -2.70 24.84 -7.47
N ASN A 282 -3.82 24.11 -7.50
CA ASN A 282 -4.98 24.40 -6.67
C ASN A 282 -5.00 23.64 -5.34
N HIS A 283 -4.50 22.40 -5.28
CA HIS A 283 -4.66 21.51 -4.12
C HIS A 283 -3.35 21.05 -3.48
N VAL A 284 -2.20 21.15 -4.14
CA VAL A 284 -0.92 20.67 -3.57
C VAL A 284 -0.04 21.85 -3.16
N TRP A 285 0.28 22.72 -4.11
CA TRP A 285 1.21 23.82 -3.90
C TRP A 285 0.79 24.78 -2.77
N PRO A 286 -0.48 25.23 -2.67
CA PRO A 286 -0.88 26.16 -1.61
C PRO A 286 -0.66 25.59 -0.20
N HIS A 287 -0.90 24.29 -0.02
CA HIS A 287 -0.75 23.63 1.28
C HIS A 287 0.72 23.44 1.66
N ILE A 288 1.58 22.98 0.74
CA ILE A 288 3.00 22.82 1.05
C ILE A 288 3.70 24.18 1.23
N ALA A 289 3.34 25.21 0.45
CA ALA A 289 3.86 26.57 0.61
C ALA A 289 3.47 27.20 1.95
N ARG A 290 2.22 26.99 2.39
CA ARG A 290 1.78 27.38 3.73
C ARG A 290 2.59 26.70 4.82
N ARG A 291 3.01 25.45 4.64
CA ARG A 291 3.78 24.68 5.65
C ARG A 291 5.26 24.99 5.68
N ALA A 292 5.89 25.15 4.52
CA ALA A 292 7.28 25.52 4.41
C ALA A 292 7.37 26.74 3.48
N PRO A 293 7.48 27.97 4.01
CA PRO A 293 7.44 29.20 3.20
C PRO A 293 8.47 29.24 2.06
N ALA A 294 9.58 28.51 2.17
CA ALA A 294 10.55 28.35 1.09
C ALA A 294 9.94 27.77 -0.21
N PHE A 295 8.82 27.04 -0.12
CA PHE A 295 8.09 26.49 -1.25
C PHE A 295 7.25 27.52 -2.01
N GLU A 296 7.13 28.78 -1.55
CA GLU A 296 6.49 29.86 -2.34
C GLU A 296 7.18 30.09 -3.69
N ASN A 297 8.50 29.83 -3.77
CA ASN A 297 9.30 30.06 -4.97
C ASN A 297 9.73 28.77 -5.69
N LEU A 298 9.09 27.64 -5.37
CA LEU A 298 9.43 26.35 -5.98
C LEU A 298 9.30 26.38 -7.50
N LYS A 299 9.93 25.39 -8.15
CA LYS A 299 9.73 25.09 -9.56
C LYS A 299 9.32 23.64 -9.72
N LEU A 300 8.24 23.37 -10.45
CA LEU A 300 7.90 22.02 -10.83
C LEU A 300 9.01 21.44 -11.72
N HIS A 301 9.58 20.32 -11.32
CA HIS A 301 10.69 19.66 -11.99
C HIS A 301 10.24 18.47 -12.82
N SER A 302 9.39 17.61 -12.26
CA SER A 302 8.78 16.47 -12.95
C SER A 302 7.51 16.02 -12.24
N SER A 303 6.72 15.15 -12.88
CA SER A 303 5.52 14.57 -12.28
C SER A 303 5.20 13.21 -12.92
N TRP A 304 4.40 12.41 -12.21
CA TRP A 304 3.82 11.17 -12.73
C TRP A 304 2.53 10.84 -12.00
N ALA A 305 1.74 9.94 -12.56
CA ALA A 305 0.57 9.36 -11.91
C ALA A 305 0.77 7.86 -11.69
N GLY A 306 0.08 7.31 -10.69
CA GLY A 306 -0.01 5.87 -10.45
C GLY A 306 -1.37 5.50 -9.85
N TYR A 307 -1.63 4.20 -9.74
CA TYR A 307 -2.88 3.72 -9.12
C TYR A 307 -2.64 3.30 -7.68
N TYR A 308 -3.57 3.62 -6.80
CA TYR A 308 -3.81 2.82 -5.60
C TYR A 308 -4.72 1.65 -5.97
N ASP A 309 -4.47 0.50 -5.35
CA ASP A 309 -5.40 -0.61 -5.27
C ASP A 309 -6.40 -0.32 -4.15
N TYR A 310 -7.35 0.57 -4.45
CA TYR A 310 -8.22 1.14 -3.44
C TYR A 310 -9.31 0.15 -3.07
N ASN A 311 -9.34 -0.26 -1.80
CA ASN A 311 -10.45 -1.01 -1.27
C ASN A 311 -11.60 -0.05 -0.90
N THR A 312 -12.65 -0.07 -1.72
CA THR A 312 -13.85 0.77 -1.58
C THR A 312 -14.70 0.45 -0.33
N PHE A 313 -14.47 -0.70 0.31
CA PHE A 313 -15.23 -1.12 1.48
C PHE A 313 -14.81 -0.36 2.75
N ASP A 314 -13.53 -0.43 3.09
CA ASP A 314 -12.95 0.13 4.31
C ASP A 314 -11.49 0.57 4.17
N GLN A 315 -10.97 0.63 2.95
CA GLN A 315 -9.59 1.01 2.61
C GLN A 315 -8.50 0.10 3.20
N ASN A 316 -8.85 -1.02 3.85
CA ASN A 316 -7.89 -1.95 4.43
C ASN A 316 -7.59 -3.14 3.52
N GLY A 317 -6.40 -3.73 3.67
CA GLY A 317 -6.03 -4.93 2.92
C GLY A 317 -7.02 -6.08 3.11
N ILE A 318 -7.21 -6.89 2.08
CA ILE A 318 -7.94 -8.15 2.11
C ILE A 318 -6.91 -9.27 2.01
N ILE A 319 -6.77 -10.03 3.09
CA ILE A 319 -5.72 -11.02 3.31
C ILE A 319 -6.36 -12.33 3.76
N GLY A 320 -6.15 -13.41 3.01
CA GLY A 320 -6.60 -14.74 3.42
C GLY A 320 -7.36 -15.50 2.33
N LEU A 321 -7.97 -16.62 2.71
CA LEU A 321 -8.70 -17.48 1.76
C LEU A 321 -10.03 -16.83 1.34
N HIS A 322 -10.39 -16.94 0.05
CA HIS A 322 -11.73 -16.59 -0.40
C HIS A 322 -12.73 -17.69 -0.01
N PRO A 323 -13.86 -17.39 0.67
CA PRO A 323 -14.73 -18.43 1.25
C PRO A 323 -15.37 -19.40 0.25
N LYS A 324 -15.55 -18.97 -1.01
CA LYS A 324 -16.06 -19.86 -2.08
C LYS A 324 -15.01 -20.85 -2.60
N PHE A 325 -13.73 -20.49 -2.58
CA PHE A 325 -12.68 -21.17 -3.34
C PHE A 325 -11.61 -21.70 -2.39
N SER A 326 -11.56 -23.02 -2.18
CA SER A 326 -10.68 -23.64 -1.18
C SER A 326 -9.18 -23.49 -1.49
N ASN A 327 -8.83 -23.01 -2.67
CA ASN A 327 -7.45 -22.82 -3.10
C ASN A 327 -7.14 -21.42 -3.67
N MET A 328 -7.98 -20.42 -3.37
CA MET A 328 -7.76 -19.03 -3.78
C MET A 328 -7.54 -18.14 -2.56
N PHE A 329 -6.36 -17.55 -2.47
CA PHE A 329 -6.02 -16.57 -1.45
C PHE A 329 -6.05 -15.15 -2.05
N LEU A 330 -6.39 -14.17 -1.23
CA LEU A 330 -6.37 -12.75 -1.53
C LEU A 330 -5.23 -12.09 -0.74
N ALA A 331 -4.51 -11.20 -1.41
CA ALA A 331 -3.51 -10.31 -0.82
C ALA A 331 -3.53 -9.00 -1.60
N THR A 332 -4.56 -8.17 -1.36
CA THR A 332 -4.88 -7.01 -2.21
C THR A 332 -5.67 -5.94 -1.47
N GLY A 333 -5.81 -4.75 -2.04
CA GLY A 333 -6.69 -3.70 -1.52
C GLY A 333 -6.03 -2.84 -0.45
N PHE A 334 -4.72 -2.62 -0.54
CA PHE A 334 -3.96 -1.93 0.51
C PHE A 334 -4.06 -0.40 0.46
N SER A 335 -4.82 0.15 -0.49
CA SER A 335 -5.22 1.56 -0.56
C SER A 335 -4.09 2.57 -0.34
N GLY A 336 -2.89 2.26 -0.85
CA GLY A 336 -1.71 3.14 -0.75
C GLY A 336 -0.61 2.69 0.22
N HIS A 337 -0.86 1.67 1.04
CA HIS A 337 0.08 1.22 2.07
C HIS A 337 0.70 -0.15 1.79
N GLY A 338 0.42 -0.74 0.63
CA GLY A 338 0.82 -2.13 0.33
C GLY A 338 2.32 -2.38 0.34
N ILE A 339 3.15 -1.40 -0.06
CA ILE A 339 4.59 -1.63 -0.18
C ILE A 339 5.29 -1.84 1.16
N GLN A 340 4.94 -1.06 2.18
CA GLN A 340 5.50 -1.23 3.53
C GLN A 340 4.98 -2.50 4.20
N GLN A 341 3.76 -2.93 3.88
CA GLN A 341 3.14 -4.12 4.47
C GLN A 341 3.49 -5.42 3.73
N ALA A 342 4.02 -5.33 2.50
CA ALA A 342 4.20 -6.47 1.59
C ALA A 342 4.95 -7.67 2.21
N ALA A 343 6.00 -7.42 3.00
CA ALA A 343 6.75 -8.49 3.65
C ALA A 343 5.92 -9.23 4.70
N GLY A 344 5.16 -8.50 5.52
CA GLY A 344 4.28 -9.07 6.55
C GLY A 344 3.10 -9.82 5.94
N VAL A 345 2.50 -9.26 4.87
CA VAL A 345 1.43 -9.91 4.10
C VAL A 345 1.93 -11.20 3.46
N GLY A 346 3.10 -11.17 2.80
CA GLY A 346 3.70 -12.35 2.19
C GLY A 346 3.97 -13.46 3.21
N ARG A 347 4.43 -13.07 4.42
CA ARG A 347 4.58 -14.00 5.55
C ARG A 347 3.24 -14.61 5.95
N ALA A 348 2.22 -13.80 6.15
CA ALA A 348 0.89 -14.25 6.58
C ALA A 348 0.25 -15.23 5.58
N ILE A 349 0.33 -14.94 4.27
CA ILE A 349 -0.18 -15.85 3.23
C ILE A 349 0.55 -17.19 3.26
N MET A 350 1.88 -17.18 3.42
CA MET A 350 2.65 -18.42 3.50
C MET A 350 2.36 -19.22 4.77
N GLU A 351 2.08 -18.56 5.90
CA GLU A 351 1.64 -19.21 7.14
C GLU A 351 0.28 -19.89 6.94
N LEU A 352 -0.69 -19.23 6.32
CA LEU A 352 -1.97 -19.86 5.97
C LEU A 352 -1.80 -21.07 5.03
N ILE A 353 -0.91 -20.97 4.03
CA ILE A 353 -0.68 -22.06 3.08
C ILE A 353 0.00 -23.27 3.75
N LEU A 354 0.98 -23.04 4.62
CA LEU A 354 1.83 -24.10 5.17
C LEU A 354 1.34 -24.64 6.52
N ALA A 355 0.81 -23.78 7.37
CA ALA A 355 0.36 -24.10 8.72
C ALA A 355 -1.17 -24.11 8.87
N GLY A 356 -1.91 -23.47 7.94
CA GLY A 356 -3.37 -23.37 8.02
C GLY A 356 -3.88 -22.27 8.95
N GLU A 357 -2.99 -21.52 9.59
CA GLU A 357 -3.31 -20.44 10.54
C GLU A 357 -2.27 -19.31 10.47
N TYR A 358 -2.62 -18.13 10.99
CA TYR A 358 -1.66 -17.05 11.17
C TYR A 358 -0.77 -17.34 12.38
N CYS A 359 0.56 -17.30 12.21
CA CYS A 359 1.51 -17.61 13.29
C CYS A 359 2.23 -16.36 13.81
N THR A 360 2.55 -15.40 12.94
CA THR A 360 3.33 -14.22 13.32
C THR A 360 2.46 -13.05 13.74
N ILE A 361 1.45 -12.70 12.94
CA ILE A 361 0.48 -11.63 13.20
C ILE A 361 -0.89 -12.19 12.88
N ASP A 362 -1.83 -12.12 13.82
CA ASP A 362 -3.22 -12.48 13.55
C ASP A 362 -3.87 -11.42 12.66
N LEU A 363 -4.14 -11.78 11.41
CA LEU A 363 -4.78 -10.92 10.41
C LEU A 363 -6.19 -11.41 10.04
N SER A 364 -6.81 -12.23 10.88
CA SER A 364 -8.16 -12.78 10.65
C SER A 364 -9.21 -11.68 10.41
N ARG A 365 -9.06 -10.54 11.07
CA ARG A 365 -9.90 -9.34 10.91
C ARG A 365 -9.73 -8.64 9.57
N LEU A 366 -8.70 -9.00 8.78
CA LEU A 366 -8.46 -8.52 7.42
C LEU A 366 -8.87 -9.56 6.36
N SER A 367 -9.59 -10.62 6.74
CA SER A 367 -10.15 -11.60 5.81
C SER A 367 -11.28 -11.02 4.93
N PHE A 368 -11.64 -11.75 3.86
CA PHE A 368 -12.79 -11.40 3.02
C PHE A 368 -14.13 -11.59 3.72
N ASP A 369 -14.18 -12.40 4.78
CA ASP A 369 -15.40 -12.66 5.55
C ASP A 369 -16.00 -11.37 6.11
N ARG A 370 -15.16 -10.41 6.52
CA ARG A 370 -15.64 -9.10 6.99
C ARG A 370 -16.44 -8.34 5.92
N VAL A 371 -16.08 -8.49 4.64
CA VAL A 371 -16.77 -7.83 3.53
C VAL A 371 -18.13 -8.50 3.30
N LEU A 372 -18.20 -9.83 3.41
CA LEU A 372 -19.46 -10.58 3.34
C LEU A 372 -20.41 -10.25 4.50
N MET A 373 -19.85 -9.97 5.68
CA MET A 373 -20.60 -9.65 6.90
C MET A 373 -20.91 -8.15 7.06
N ASP A 374 -20.46 -7.30 6.13
CA ASP A 374 -20.55 -5.83 6.21
C ASP A 374 -19.90 -5.25 7.50
N GLU A 375 -18.80 -5.85 7.94
CA GLU A 375 -18.01 -5.43 9.10
C GLU A 375 -16.82 -4.57 8.67
N LYS A 376 -17.06 -3.25 8.57
CA LYS A 376 -16.01 -2.29 8.19
C LYS A 376 -14.99 -2.08 9.30
N PHE A 377 -13.73 -1.98 8.91
CA PHE A 377 -12.66 -1.59 9.81
C PHE A 377 -11.95 -0.35 9.27
N LEU A 378 -12.31 0.84 9.73
CA LEU A 378 -11.81 2.11 9.19
C LEU A 378 -10.67 2.67 10.02
N GLU A 379 -9.59 3.08 9.35
CA GLU A 379 -8.56 3.92 9.96
C GLU A 379 -9.13 5.29 10.35
N GLN A 380 -8.66 5.86 11.46
CA GLN A 380 -9.08 7.15 11.98
C GLN A 380 -7.96 8.20 11.83
N ASN A 381 -8.21 9.27 11.07
CA ASN A 381 -7.23 10.35 10.79
C ASN A 381 -5.88 9.85 10.23
N ILE A 382 -5.94 8.88 9.31
CA ILE A 382 -4.80 8.37 8.57
C ILE A 382 -4.97 8.76 7.10
N TRP A 383 -3.96 9.40 6.51
CA TRP A 383 -3.96 9.93 5.14
C TRP A 383 -2.83 9.34 4.30
#